data_AF-A0A6S7K9K6-F1
#
_entry.id   AF-A0A6S7K9K6-F1
#
_cell.length_a   1.000
_cell.length_b   1.000
_cell.length_c   1.000
_cell.angle_alpha   90.00
_cell.angle_beta   90.00
_cell.angle_gamma   90.00
#
_symmetry.space_group_name_H-M   'P 1'
#
loop_
_entity.id
_entity.type
_entity.pdbx_description
1 polymer ?
#
loop_
_entity_poly.entity_id
_entity_poly.type
_entity_poly.pdbx_seq_one_letter_code
_entity_poly.pdbx_strand_id
1 'polypeptide(L)'
;MVALVEQLVVFLNVIAILKKNPELSLYQIPTDMKLRNMWLHLIGRASFKPNKCHRVCSKHFVGGKKTCLHNVPTVVQKVLLPTPTKPRTTFKCVNRRDPNEDRCIINEQAEQLTSSRNKISKLEHVVETLEQKNQEYEEEISKLKEK
;
A
#
# COMPACT_ATOMS: atom_id res chain seq x y z
N MET A 1 36.21 -4.07 8.30
CA MET A 1 36.06 -5.48 7.91
C MET A 1 35.01 -6.14 8.78
N VAL A 2 33.73 -6.16 8.38
CA VAL A 2 32.81 -7.30 8.59
C VAL A 2 31.71 -7.14 7.53
N ALA A 3 31.72 -7.99 6.50
CA ALA A 3 30.67 -8.03 5.51
C ALA A 3 29.46 -8.77 6.11
N LEU A 4 28.45 -8.03 6.55
CA LEU A 4 27.15 -8.60 6.91
C LEU A 4 26.35 -8.84 5.63
N VAL A 5 26.66 -9.97 5.00
CA VAL A 5 26.05 -10.43 3.75
C VAL A 5 24.65 -10.98 4.05
N GLU A 6 23.65 -10.25 3.55
CA GLU A 6 22.39 -10.75 3.01
C GLU A 6 21.37 -11.40 3.97
N GLN A 7 20.47 -10.56 4.46
CA GLN A 7 19.09 -10.95 4.79
C GLN A 7 18.23 -11.00 3.53
N LEU A 8 18.58 -11.90 2.59
CA LEU A 8 17.73 -12.14 1.44
C LEU A 8 16.58 -13.07 1.81
N VAL A 9 15.56 -12.41 2.34
CA VAL A 9 14.24 -12.90 2.67
C VAL A 9 13.64 -13.66 1.48
N VAL A 10 13.78 -15.00 1.42
CA VAL A 10 12.84 -16.01 0.82
C VAL A 10 12.26 -15.71 -0.59
N PHE A 11 12.71 -14.69 -1.32
CA PHE A 11 11.99 -14.10 -2.47
C PHE A 11 12.87 -13.76 -3.66
N LEU A 12 14.09 -14.27 -3.71
CA LEU A 12 14.78 -14.25 -5.00
C LEU A 12 14.39 -15.49 -5.77
N ASN A 13 13.96 -15.27 -7.01
CA ASN A 13 13.93 -16.26 -8.07
C ASN A 13 14.96 -17.35 -7.77
N VAL A 14 14.50 -18.60 -7.64
CA VAL A 14 15.35 -19.78 -7.40
C VAL A 14 16.62 -19.74 -8.25
N ILE A 15 16.48 -19.27 -9.50
CA ILE A 15 17.56 -19.06 -10.47
C ILE A 15 18.62 -18.04 -9.99
N ALA A 16 18.22 -16.91 -9.42
CA ALA A 16 19.14 -15.87 -8.95
C ALA A 16 19.91 -16.31 -7.69
N ILE A 17 19.29 -17.10 -6.82
CA ILE A 17 19.96 -17.65 -5.62
C ILE A 17 21.01 -18.69 -6.04
N LEU A 18 20.64 -19.66 -6.89
CA LEU A 18 21.57 -20.70 -7.37
C LEU A 18 22.74 -20.11 -8.17
N LYS A 19 22.49 -19.05 -8.96
CA LYS A 19 23.55 -18.36 -9.70
C LYS A 19 24.57 -17.69 -8.78
N LYS A 20 24.16 -17.28 -7.58
CA LYS A 20 25.03 -16.61 -6.61
C LYS A 20 25.69 -17.57 -5.62
N ASN A 21 25.00 -18.64 -5.24
CA ASN A 21 25.46 -19.64 -4.27
C ASN A 21 25.02 -21.05 -4.74
N PRO A 22 25.77 -21.70 -5.65
CA PRO A 22 25.43 -23.00 -6.22
C PRO A 22 25.52 -24.15 -5.21
N GLU A 23 26.22 -23.97 -4.10
CA GLU A 23 26.42 -24.95 -3.03
C GLU A 23 25.19 -25.13 -2.12
N LEU A 24 24.20 -24.23 -2.20
CA LEU A 24 23.04 -24.27 -1.34
C LEU A 24 21.96 -25.23 -1.87
N SER A 25 21.52 -26.15 -1.01
CA SER A 25 20.36 -26.97 -1.29
C SER A 25 19.07 -26.18 -1.11
N LEU A 26 18.11 -26.37 -2.00
CA LEU A 26 16.82 -25.69 -1.97
C LEU A 26 15.70 -26.66 -1.63
N TYR A 27 15.08 -26.45 -0.47
CA TYR A 27 14.00 -27.29 0.03
C TYR A 27 12.63 -26.72 -0.30
N GLN A 28 11.73 -27.57 -0.76
CA GLN A 28 10.34 -27.21 -0.98
C GLN A 28 9.59 -27.03 0.33
N ILE A 29 8.68 -26.05 0.34
CA ILE A 29 7.76 -25.86 1.47
C ILE A 29 6.85 -27.09 1.57
N PRO A 30 6.73 -27.71 2.77
CA PRO A 30 5.93 -28.91 2.97
C PRO A 30 4.47 -28.78 2.52
N THR A 31 3.90 -29.92 2.10
CA THR A 31 2.48 -30.05 1.77
C THR A 31 1.61 -30.20 3.02
N ASP A 32 2.14 -30.87 4.04
CA ASP A 32 1.48 -31.03 5.35
C ASP A 32 1.13 -29.67 5.95
N MET A 33 -0.14 -29.50 6.32
CA MET A 33 -0.67 -28.20 6.77
C MET A 33 -0.03 -27.73 8.07
N LYS A 34 0.21 -28.63 9.03
CA LYS A 34 0.76 -28.27 10.35
C LYS A 34 2.21 -27.79 10.19
N LEU A 35 3.00 -28.58 9.47
CA LEU A 35 4.41 -28.26 9.24
C LEU A 35 4.56 -27.00 8.36
N ARG A 36 3.71 -26.85 7.34
CA ARG A 36 3.66 -25.66 6.49
C ARG A 36 3.35 -24.41 7.29
N ASN A 37 2.35 -24.45 8.17
CA ASN A 37 1.99 -23.29 9.00
C ASN A 37 3.13 -22.90 9.94
N MET A 38 3.83 -23.88 10.51
CA MET A 38 5.02 -23.63 11.32
C MET A 38 6.15 -22.97 10.50
N TRP A 39 6.43 -23.47 9.29
CA TRP A 39 7.39 -22.84 8.39
C TRP A 39 7.01 -21.39 8.07
N LEU A 40 5.74 -21.13 7.75
CA LEU A 40 5.26 -19.79 7.41
C LEU A 40 5.34 -18.82 8.59
N HIS A 41 5.02 -19.29 9.79
CA HIS A 41 5.18 -18.51 11.02
C HIS A 41 6.64 -18.09 11.24
N LEU A 42 7.58 -19.04 11.07
CA LEU A 42 9.02 -18.80 11.26
C LEU A 42 9.63 -17.90 10.17
N ILE A 43 9.09 -17.95 8.95
CA ILE A 43 9.43 -17.03 7.86
C ILE A 43 8.94 -15.61 8.17
N GLY A 44 7.86 -15.46 8.93
CA GLY A 44 7.43 -14.17 9.50
C GLY A 44 6.93 -13.13 8.49
N ARG A 45 6.57 -13.53 7.27
CA ARG A 45 6.00 -12.62 6.25
C ARG A 45 4.48 -12.51 6.36
N ALA A 46 3.99 -11.28 6.39
CA ALA A 46 2.56 -11.00 6.31
C ALA A 46 1.99 -11.42 4.95
N SER A 47 0.79 -12.01 4.96
CA SER A 47 0.01 -12.37 3.76
C SER A 47 0.72 -13.26 2.73
N PHE A 48 1.75 -14.01 3.15
CA PHE A 48 2.51 -14.87 2.25
C PHE A 48 1.78 -16.18 1.96
N LYS A 49 1.44 -16.41 0.67
CA LYS A 49 0.84 -17.66 0.18
C LYS A 49 1.89 -18.45 -0.60
N PRO A 50 2.43 -19.56 -0.05
CA PRO A 50 3.46 -20.32 -0.75
C PRO A 50 2.85 -21.07 -1.94
N ASN A 51 3.43 -20.83 -3.11
CA ASN A 51 3.23 -21.60 -4.35
C ASN A 51 4.27 -22.74 -4.44
N LYS A 52 4.03 -23.73 -5.32
CA LYS A 52 4.90 -24.87 -5.65
C LYS A 52 6.33 -24.47 -6.04
N CYS A 53 6.56 -23.25 -6.51
CA CYS A 53 7.88 -22.74 -6.91
C CYS A 53 8.70 -22.18 -5.74
N HIS A 54 8.09 -21.92 -4.59
CA HIS A 54 8.79 -21.33 -3.46
C HIS A 54 9.70 -22.39 -2.80
N ARG A 55 10.89 -21.95 -2.44
CA ARG A 55 11.94 -22.79 -1.84
C ARG A 55 12.61 -22.04 -0.69
N VAL A 56 13.11 -22.81 0.27
CA VAL A 56 13.91 -22.32 1.40
C VAL A 56 15.31 -22.90 1.24
N CYS A 57 16.35 -22.07 1.28
CA CYS A 57 17.72 -22.56 1.16
C CYS A 57 18.21 -23.23 2.46
N SER A 58 19.21 -24.09 2.32
CA SER A 58 19.70 -24.95 3.39
C SER A 58 20.31 -24.18 4.57
N LYS A 59 20.83 -22.97 4.33
CA LYS A 59 21.35 -22.04 5.34
C LYS A 59 20.32 -21.68 6.43
N HIS A 60 19.03 -21.81 6.16
CA HIS A 60 17.99 -21.53 7.15
C HIS A 60 17.75 -22.67 8.13
N PHE A 61 18.31 -23.86 7.91
CA PHE A 61 18.18 -24.99 8.82
C PHE A 61 19.39 -25.04 9.75
N VAL A 62 19.19 -25.60 10.94
CA VAL A 62 20.27 -25.84 11.91
C VAL A 62 21.36 -26.69 11.24
N GLY A 63 22.61 -26.23 11.28
CA GLY A 63 23.73 -26.91 10.61
C GLY A 63 23.71 -26.82 9.08
N GLY A 64 22.93 -25.91 8.50
CA GLY A 64 22.96 -25.63 7.06
C GLY A 64 22.31 -26.71 6.19
N LYS A 65 21.54 -27.64 6.78
CA LYS A 65 20.81 -28.70 6.07
C LYS A 65 19.57 -29.14 6.84
N LYS A 66 18.52 -29.54 6.12
CA LYS A 66 17.30 -30.09 6.74
C LYS A 66 17.58 -31.48 7.29
N THR A 67 17.41 -31.69 8.58
CA THR A 67 17.53 -33.02 9.22
C THR A 67 16.15 -33.55 9.60
N CYS A 68 16.08 -34.82 10.03
CA CYS A 68 14.84 -35.41 10.54
C CYS A 68 14.38 -34.74 11.84
N LEU A 69 15.31 -34.42 12.74
CA LEU A 69 15.06 -33.79 14.04
C LEU A 69 14.78 -32.28 13.91
N HIS A 70 15.50 -31.58 13.02
CA HIS A 70 15.34 -30.16 12.78
C HIS A 70 14.86 -29.93 11.34
N ASN A 71 13.60 -30.28 11.11
CA ASN A 71 12.94 -30.18 9.81
C ASN A 71 12.22 -28.83 9.59
N VAL A 72 12.41 -27.87 10.50
CA VAL A 72 11.88 -26.51 10.42
C VAL A 72 13.00 -25.49 10.21
N PRO A 73 12.74 -24.40 9.45
CA PRO A 73 13.67 -23.27 9.36
C PRO A 73 13.86 -22.61 10.72
N THR A 74 15.04 -22.05 10.95
CA THR A 74 15.33 -21.23 12.13
C THR A 74 14.63 -19.88 12.00
N VAL A 75 14.14 -19.33 13.12
CA VAL A 75 13.49 -18.02 13.18
C VAL A 75 14.37 -16.98 12.49
N VAL A 76 13.85 -16.36 11.43
CA VAL A 76 14.51 -15.21 10.81
C VAL A 76 14.14 -13.99 11.64
N GLN A 77 15.09 -13.48 12.42
CA GLN A 77 14.89 -12.23 13.14
C GLN A 77 14.53 -11.13 12.13
N LYS A 78 13.40 -10.45 12.37
CA LYS A 78 13.00 -9.26 11.61
C LYS A 78 13.92 -8.11 12.01
N VAL A 79 15.13 -8.12 11.47
CA VAL A 79 16.03 -6.98 11.64
C VAL A 79 15.54 -5.92 10.65
N LEU A 80 14.63 -5.06 11.13
CA LEU A 80 14.12 -3.90 10.39
C LEU A 80 15.19 -2.79 10.34
N LEU A 81 16.44 -3.15 10.05
CA LEU A 81 17.47 -2.14 9.88
C LEU A 81 17.35 -1.58 8.45
N PRO A 82 17.09 -0.28 8.30
CA PRO A 82 17.18 0.36 7.00
C PRO A 82 18.60 0.16 6.49
N THR A 83 18.78 -0.65 5.46
CA THR A 83 20.05 -0.66 4.74
C THR A 83 20.17 0.69 4.04
N PRO A 84 21.30 1.43 4.15
CA PRO A 84 21.49 2.65 3.38
C PRO A 84 21.40 2.30 1.89
N THR A 85 20.28 2.66 1.28
CA THR A 85 20.06 2.43 -0.14
C THR A 85 20.87 3.46 -0.90
N LYS A 86 21.82 3.01 -1.72
CA LYS A 86 22.32 3.87 -2.79
C LYS A 86 21.12 4.21 -3.67
N PRO A 87 20.77 5.49 -3.89
CA PRO A 87 19.68 5.84 -4.78
C PRO A 87 19.97 5.19 -6.13
N ARG A 88 19.04 4.37 -6.61
CA ARG A 88 19.16 3.77 -7.93
C ARG A 88 19.14 4.93 -8.94
N THR A 89 20.22 5.12 -9.67
CA THR A 89 20.30 6.12 -10.74
C THR A 89 19.45 5.67 -11.92
N THR A 90 18.16 5.96 -11.84
CA THR A 90 17.23 5.81 -12.95
C THR A 90 17.23 7.12 -13.73
N PHE A 91 17.88 7.14 -14.91
CA PHE A 91 17.80 8.27 -15.86
C PHE A 91 16.36 8.70 -16.17
N LYS A 92 15.38 7.79 -16.02
CA LYS A 92 13.94 8.03 -16.21
C LYS A 92 13.21 8.65 -14.99
N CYS A 93 13.91 9.03 -13.92
CA CYS A 93 13.29 9.63 -12.72
C CYS A 93 13.57 11.12 -12.53
N VAL A 94 14.42 11.72 -13.37
CA VAL A 94 14.72 13.15 -13.29
C VAL A 94 13.47 14.01 -13.54
N ASN A 95 12.50 13.48 -14.30
CA ASN A 95 11.24 14.17 -14.63
C ASN A 95 10.00 13.37 -14.20
N ARG A 96 10.04 12.68 -13.05
CA ARG A 96 8.80 12.15 -12.47
C ARG A 96 8.15 13.27 -11.67
N ARG A 97 7.10 13.87 -12.21
CA ARG A 97 6.13 14.63 -11.42
C ARG A 97 5.62 13.71 -10.29
N ASP A 98 5.58 14.24 -9.08
CA ASP A 98 5.14 13.50 -7.91
C ASP A 98 3.63 13.22 -8.05
N PRO A 99 3.15 11.95 -8.08
CA PRO A 99 1.71 11.67 -8.11
C PRO A 99 0.95 12.25 -6.92
N ASN A 100 1.65 12.65 -5.84
CA ASN A 100 1.07 13.32 -4.68
C ASN A 100 0.81 14.82 -4.92
N GLU A 101 1.46 15.43 -5.91
CA GLU A 101 1.21 16.80 -6.35
C GLU A 101 -0.15 16.91 -7.05
N ASP A 102 -0.55 15.89 -7.81
CA ASP A 102 -1.90 15.82 -8.38
C ASP A 102 -2.97 15.53 -7.30
N ARG A 103 -2.60 14.81 -6.24
CA ARG A 103 -3.50 14.43 -5.15
C ARG A 103 -3.82 15.59 -4.21
N CYS A 104 -2.88 16.51 -3.98
CA CYS A 104 -3.17 17.73 -3.23
C CYS A 104 -4.04 18.70 -4.04
N ILE A 105 -3.84 18.81 -5.36
CA ILE A 105 -4.68 19.66 -6.24
C ILE A 105 -6.12 19.15 -6.29
N ILE A 106 -6.34 17.83 -6.42
CA ILE A 106 -7.70 17.26 -6.45
C ILE A 106 -8.44 17.50 -5.14
N ASN A 107 -7.77 17.36 -4.00
CA ASN A 107 -8.38 17.60 -2.68
C ASN A 107 -8.68 19.08 -2.44
N GLU A 108 -7.78 19.98 -2.83
CA GLU A 108 -7.96 21.43 -2.72
C GLU A 108 -9.09 21.93 -3.65
N GLN A 109 -9.20 21.38 -4.87
CA GLN A 109 -10.31 21.65 -5.79
C GLN A 109 -11.64 21.12 -5.25
N ALA A 110 -11.65 19.93 -4.64
CA ALA A 110 -12.86 19.37 -4.03
C ALA A 110 -13.35 20.23 -2.85
N GLU A 111 -12.45 20.74 -2.02
CA GLU A 111 -12.79 21.67 -0.94
C GLU A 111 -13.33 23.01 -1.48
N GLN A 112 -12.75 23.56 -2.55
CA GLN A 112 -13.28 24.75 -3.21
C GLN A 112 -14.66 24.52 -3.86
N LEU A 113 -14.89 23.35 -4.46
CA LEU A 113 -16.18 22.97 -5.04
C LEU A 113 -17.27 22.82 -3.99
N THR A 114 -16.96 22.23 -2.83
CA THR A 114 -17.92 22.12 -1.71
C THR A 114 -18.25 23.49 -1.12
N SER A 115 -17.25 24.37 -0.94
CA SER A 115 -17.45 25.75 -0.51
C SER A 115 -18.33 26.54 -1.49
N SER A 116 -18.08 26.37 -2.79
CA SER A 116 -18.85 27.05 -3.85
C SER A 116 -20.28 26.52 -3.93
N ARG A 117 -20.48 25.21 -3.81
CA ARG A 117 -21.81 24.57 -3.77
C ARG A 117 -22.66 25.06 -2.60
N ASN A 118 -22.05 25.21 -1.42
CA ASN A 118 -22.73 25.75 -0.24
C ASN A 118 -23.13 27.22 -0.42
N LYS A 119 -22.34 28.02 -1.14
CA LYS A 119 -22.69 29.40 -1.48
C LYS A 119 -23.84 29.47 -2.48
N ILE A 120 -23.83 28.61 -3.49
CA ILE A 120 -24.91 28.53 -4.49
C ILE A 120 -26.24 28.17 -3.81
N SER A 121 -26.24 27.14 -2.96
CA SER A 121 -27.44 26.73 -2.22
C SER A 121 -28.00 27.85 -1.34
N LYS A 122 -27.13 28.64 -0.70
CA LYS A 122 -27.55 29.81 0.07
C LYS A 122 -28.17 30.90 -0.81
N LEU A 123 -27.61 31.14 -1.99
CA LEU A 123 -28.13 32.13 -2.95
C LEU A 123 -29.49 31.70 -3.51
N GLU A 124 -29.66 30.42 -3.84
CA GLU A 124 -30.93 29.86 -4.33
C GLU A 124 -32.05 30.12 -3.33
N HIS A 125 -31.81 29.88 -2.03
CA HIS A 125 -32.82 30.13 -1.00
C HIS A 125 -33.16 31.62 -0.84
N VAL A 126 -32.18 32.51 -1.00
CA VAL A 126 -32.41 33.96 -0.96
C VAL A 126 -33.26 34.42 -2.14
N VAL A 127 -32.99 33.90 -3.35
CA VAL A 127 -33.78 34.21 -4.55
C VAL A 127 -35.24 33.79 -4.36
N GLU A 128 -35.47 32.56 -3.90
CA GLU A 128 -36.83 32.05 -3.63
C GLU A 128 -37.57 32.92 -2.61
N THR A 129 -36.87 33.36 -1.55
CA THR A 129 -37.46 34.25 -0.53
C THR A 129 -37.85 35.62 -1.12
N LEU A 130 -37.02 36.16 -2.03
CA LEU A 130 -37.29 37.44 -2.67
C LEU A 130 -38.45 37.35 -3.67
N GLU A 131 -38.56 36.24 -4.40
CA GLU A 131 -39.67 35.98 -5.31
C GLU A 131 -41.00 35.92 -4.57
N GLN A 132 -41.06 35.23 -3.43
CA GLN A 132 -42.25 35.19 -2.58
C GLN A 132 -42.66 36.58 -2.08
N LYS A 133 -41.70 37.39 -1.63
CA LYS A 133 -41.98 38.76 -1.19
C LYS A 133 -42.47 39.66 -2.32
N ASN A 134 -41.88 39.54 -3.51
CA ASN A 134 -42.34 40.31 -4.67
C ASN A 134 -43.78 39.95 -5.03
N GLN A 135 -44.15 38.68 -4.96
CA GLN A 135 -45.52 38.24 -5.19
C GLN A 135 -46.49 38.81 -4.13
N GLU A 136 -46.09 38.81 -2.86
CA GLU A 136 -46.87 39.42 -1.77
C GLU A 136 -47.08 40.93 -1.99
N TYR A 137 -46.03 41.66 -2.40
CA TYR A 137 -46.15 43.08 -2.73
C TYR A 137 -47.07 43.35 -3.94
N GLU A 138 -47.03 42.52 -4.98
CA GLU A 138 -47.94 42.66 -6.13
C GLU A 138 -49.41 42.44 -5.72
N GLU A 139 -49.67 41.46 -4.83
CA GLU A 139 -51.00 41.23 -4.28
C GLU A 139 -51.50 42.40 -3.42
N GLU A 140 -50.62 43.01 -2.60
CA GLU A 140 -50.94 44.21 -1.82
C GLU A 140 -51.23 45.41 -2.72
N ILE A 141 -50.42 45.64 -3.75
CA ILE A 141 -50.62 46.72 -4.73
C ILE A 141 -51.96 46.54 -5.46
N SER A 142 -52.32 45.29 -5.82
CA SER A 142 -53.61 45.00 -6.46
C SER A 142 -54.79 45.32 -5.53
N LYS A 143 -54.71 44.94 -4.25
CA LYS A 143 -55.76 45.22 -3.25
C LYS A 143 -55.95 46.72 -2.98
N LEU A 144 -54.88 47.52 -3.10
CA LEU A 144 -54.94 48.97 -2.92
C LEU A 144 -55.53 49.70 -4.14
N LYS A 145 -55.39 49.14 -5.35
CA LYS A 145 -55.97 49.70 -6.58
C LYS A 145 -57.48 49.50 -6.70
N GLU A 146 -58.07 48.57 -5.94
CA GLU A 146 -59.51 48.30 -5.92
C GLU A 146 -60.29 49.13 -4.88
N LYS A 147 -59.60 49.99 -4.11
CA LYS A 147 -60.21 51.00 -3.22
C LYS A 147 -60.21 52.38 -3.86
#